data_AF-A0A383A9U2-F1
#
_entry.id   AF-A0A383A9U2-F1
#
_cell.length_a   1.000
_cell.length_b   1.000
_cell.length_c   1.000
_cell.angle_alpha   90.00
_cell.angle_beta   90.00
_cell.angle_gamma   90.00
#
_symmetry.space_group_name_H-M   'P 1'
#
loop_
_entity.id
_entity.type
_entity.pdbx_description
1 polymer ?
#
loop_
_entity_poly.entity_id
_entity_poly.type
_entity_poly.pdbx_seq_one_letter_code
_entity_poly.pdbx_strand_id
1 'polypeptide(L)'
;MFRLKIFLFQFKIIRIFFYWLFNYKLKFKDFSELSKDSLFIDIGANIGNVTQYVDDKFKCNIICYEPNMACFNFLKKRFKKKNNIKIYNYAISNETDNLKLFLHRRAKKKEDLQYSEAGSLFDKKDNISHDNFVTVKTLDIKDLLNNFK
;
A
#
# COMPACT_ATOMS: atom_id res chain seq x y z
N MET A 1 21.20 -5.69 -8.58
CA MET A 1 19.94 -5.96 -9.30
C MET A 1 18.75 -5.11 -8.83
N PHE A 2 18.48 -4.98 -7.51
CA PHE A 2 17.33 -4.22 -6.98
C PHE A 2 17.32 -2.73 -7.34
N ARG A 3 18.48 -2.04 -7.24
CA ARG A 3 18.60 -0.59 -7.55
C ARG A 3 18.36 -0.25 -9.03
N LEU A 4 18.81 -1.12 -9.95
CA LEU A 4 18.63 -0.94 -11.39
C LEU A 4 17.15 -1.10 -11.80
N LYS A 5 16.46 -2.10 -11.23
CA LYS A 5 15.01 -2.26 -11.41
C LYS A 5 14.24 -1.03 -10.91
N ILE A 6 14.60 -0.49 -9.73
CA ILE A 6 13.97 0.73 -9.19
C ILE A 6 14.15 1.93 -10.14
N PHE A 7 15.32 2.10 -10.74
CA PHE A 7 15.59 3.19 -11.67
C PHE A 7 14.77 3.07 -12.97
N LEU A 8 14.76 1.88 -13.59
CA LEU A 8 14.00 1.63 -14.82
C LEU A 8 12.49 1.82 -14.62
N PHE A 9 11.98 1.41 -13.46
CA PHE A 9 10.57 1.57 -13.11
C PHE A 9 10.18 3.02 -12.78
N GLN A 10 11.08 4.02 -12.87
CA GLN A 10 10.70 5.43 -12.83
C GLN A 10 10.00 5.88 -14.12
N PHE A 11 10.31 5.24 -15.25
CA PHE A 11 9.73 5.60 -16.55
C PHE A 11 8.40 4.88 -16.77
N LYS A 12 7.33 5.65 -17.02
CA LYS A 12 5.97 5.11 -17.23
C LYS A 12 5.93 4.11 -18.37
N ILE A 13 6.59 4.41 -19.50
CA ILE A 13 6.58 3.55 -20.68
C ILE A 13 7.17 2.17 -20.38
N ILE A 14 8.26 2.14 -19.59
CA ILE A 14 8.88 0.89 -19.13
C ILE A 14 7.86 0.15 -18.25
N ARG A 15 7.24 0.80 -17.26
CA ARG A 15 6.22 0.15 -16.43
C ARG A 15 5.06 -0.42 -17.24
N ILE A 16 4.52 0.34 -18.19
CA ILE A 16 3.43 -0.11 -19.09
C ILE A 16 3.85 -1.34 -19.89
N PHE A 17 5.06 -1.32 -20.46
CA PHE A 17 5.61 -2.46 -21.18
C PHE A 17 5.73 -3.70 -20.27
N PHE A 18 6.23 -3.52 -19.04
CA PHE A 18 6.31 -4.61 -18.06
C PHE A 18 4.91 -5.12 -17.65
N TYR A 19 3.90 -4.26 -17.52
CA TYR A 19 2.53 -4.69 -17.23
C TYR A 19 1.96 -5.57 -18.34
N TRP A 20 2.25 -5.23 -19.59
CA TRP A 20 1.86 -6.01 -20.76
C TRP A 20 2.63 -7.33 -20.85
N LEU A 21 3.97 -7.29 -20.76
CA LEU A 21 4.84 -8.45 -20.93
C LEU A 21 4.63 -9.52 -19.86
N PHE A 22 4.50 -9.10 -18.60
CA PHE A 22 4.40 -10.05 -17.49
C PHE A 22 2.96 -10.43 -17.15
N ASN A 23 1.97 -10.00 -17.96
CA ASN A 23 0.56 -10.04 -17.59
C ASN A 23 0.42 -9.68 -16.11
N TYR A 24 0.97 -8.53 -15.73
CA TYR A 24 0.99 -8.03 -14.35
C TYR A 24 -0.42 -7.61 -13.92
N LYS A 25 -1.47 -8.33 -14.37
CA LYS A 25 -2.66 -8.53 -13.56
C LYS A 25 -2.13 -9.00 -12.23
N LEU A 26 -2.14 -8.12 -11.24
CA LEU A 26 -2.28 -8.53 -9.84
C LEU A 26 -3.31 -9.67 -9.90
N LYS A 27 -2.88 -10.91 -9.64
CA LYS A 27 -3.48 -12.17 -10.13
C LYS A 27 -4.99 -12.35 -9.90
N PHE A 28 -5.66 -11.38 -9.28
CA PHE A 28 -6.98 -11.47 -8.69
C PHE A 28 -7.92 -10.27 -8.90
N LYS A 29 -7.57 -9.20 -9.64
CA LYS A 29 -8.51 -8.06 -9.79
C LYS A 29 -8.60 -7.52 -11.22
N ASP A 30 -9.80 -7.62 -11.78
CA ASP A 30 -10.21 -6.77 -12.88
C ASP A 30 -10.58 -5.38 -12.33
N PHE A 31 -10.07 -4.34 -12.98
CA PHE A 31 -10.33 -2.94 -12.64
C PHE A 31 -10.92 -2.20 -13.85
N SER A 32 -11.52 -2.93 -14.79
CA SER A 32 -12.08 -2.42 -16.04
C SER A 32 -13.13 -1.32 -15.85
N GLU A 33 -13.81 -1.30 -14.70
CA GLU A 33 -14.81 -0.28 -14.34
C GLU A 33 -14.19 1.05 -13.86
N LEU A 34 -12.88 1.09 -13.57
CA LEU A 34 -12.24 2.33 -13.13
C LEU A 34 -12.08 3.33 -14.28
N SER A 35 -12.43 4.58 -14.01
CA SER A 35 -12.21 5.72 -14.88
C SER A 35 -11.40 6.80 -14.15
N LYS A 36 -11.02 7.87 -14.86
CA LYS A 36 -10.37 9.04 -14.27
C LYS A 36 -11.20 9.71 -13.15
N ASP A 37 -12.52 9.52 -13.18
CA ASP A 37 -13.46 10.14 -12.25
C ASP A 37 -13.74 9.25 -11.03
N SER A 38 -13.24 8.02 -11.03
CA SER A 38 -13.35 7.11 -9.89
C SER A 38 -12.51 7.57 -8.69
N LEU A 39 -12.92 7.13 -7.50
CA LEU A 39 -12.11 7.15 -6.29
C LEU A 39 -11.64 5.73 -5.96
N PHE A 40 -10.33 5.53 -5.86
CA PHE A 40 -9.72 4.27 -5.46
C PHE A 40 -9.15 4.37 -4.04
N ILE A 41 -9.59 3.50 -3.13
CA ILE A 41 -9.08 3.45 -1.76
C ILE A 41 -8.18 2.22 -1.60
N ASP A 42 -6.88 2.46 -1.38
CA ASP A 42 -5.84 1.44 -1.23
C ASP A 42 -5.52 1.23 0.25
N ILE A 43 -6.11 0.20 0.87
CA ILE A 43 -5.94 -0.14 2.29
C ILE A 43 -4.77 -1.12 2.43
N GLY A 44 -3.74 -0.73 3.20
CA GLY A 44 -2.49 -1.49 3.28
C GLY A 44 -1.63 -1.31 2.03
N ALA A 45 -1.53 -0.07 1.54
CA ALA A 45 -0.90 0.27 0.26
C ALA A 45 0.60 -0.13 0.17
N ASN A 46 1.26 -0.40 1.30
CA ASN A 46 2.64 -0.82 1.43
C ASN A 46 3.59 0.12 0.68
N ILE A 47 4.41 -0.37 -0.25
CA ILE A 47 5.31 0.45 -1.08
C ILE A 47 4.62 0.98 -2.35
N GLY A 48 3.32 0.73 -2.54
CA GLY A 48 2.50 1.37 -3.56
C GLY A 48 2.55 0.73 -4.94
N ASN A 49 2.77 -0.58 -5.03
CA ASN A 49 2.79 -1.27 -6.32
C ASN A 49 1.41 -1.30 -6.98
N VAL A 50 0.36 -1.58 -6.19
CA VAL A 50 -1.04 -1.52 -6.64
C VAL A 50 -1.41 -0.07 -6.97
N THR A 51 -1.15 0.86 -6.05
CA THR A 51 -1.34 2.31 -6.27
C THR A 51 -0.73 2.79 -7.59
N GLN A 52 0.52 2.41 -7.90
CA GLN A 52 1.20 2.82 -9.13
C GLN A 52 0.54 2.25 -10.37
N TYR A 53 0.14 0.98 -10.34
CA TYR A 53 -0.55 0.33 -11.45
C TYR A 53 -1.88 1.03 -11.76
N VAL A 54 -2.68 1.29 -10.71
CA VAL A 54 -3.97 1.98 -10.82
C VAL A 54 -3.78 3.40 -11.36
N ASP A 55 -2.83 4.18 -10.81
CA ASP A 55 -2.51 5.52 -11.33
C ASP A 55 -2.12 5.44 -12.81
N ASP A 56 -1.22 4.54 -13.20
CA ASP A 56 -0.70 4.47 -14.57
C ASP A 56 -1.78 4.15 -15.61
N LYS A 57 -2.74 3.29 -15.25
CA LYS A 57 -3.81 2.79 -16.12
C LYS A 57 -5.04 3.69 -16.16
N PHE A 58 -5.53 4.13 -15.01
CA PHE A 58 -6.85 4.75 -14.91
C PHE A 58 -6.80 6.24 -14.58
N LYS A 59 -5.68 6.72 -14.00
CA LYS A 59 -5.49 8.13 -13.62
C LYS A 59 -6.59 8.67 -12.70
N CYS A 60 -7.22 7.79 -11.92
CA CYS A 60 -8.25 8.13 -10.97
C CYS A 60 -7.70 8.87 -9.74
N ASN A 61 -8.61 9.37 -8.89
CA ASN A 61 -8.24 9.85 -7.56
C ASN A 61 -7.96 8.66 -6.65
N ILE A 62 -6.86 8.72 -5.89
CA ILE A 62 -6.41 7.60 -5.05
C ILE A 62 -6.18 8.07 -3.62
N ILE A 63 -6.68 7.31 -2.65
CA ILE A 63 -6.38 7.48 -1.24
C ILE A 63 -5.70 6.22 -0.72
N CYS A 64 -4.48 6.34 -0.23
CA CYS A 64 -3.71 5.25 0.35
C CYS A 64 -3.72 5.33 1.88
N TYR A 65 -3.97 4.20 2.52
CA TYR A 65 -3.78 4.01 3.96
C TYR A 65 -2.66 2.99 4.17
N GLU A 66 -1.58 3.39 4.84
CA GLU A 66 -0.44 2.51 5.12
C GLU A 66 0.04 2.70 6.57
N PRO A 67 -0.14 1.68 7.44
CA PRO A 67 0.22 1.80 8.85
C PRO A 67 1.72 1.74 9.13
N ASN A 68 2.51 1.01 8.33
CA ASN A 68 3.95 0.91 8.55
C ASN A 68 4.65 2.21 8.13
N MET A 69 5.34 2.86 9.09
CA MET A 69 6.00 4.15 8.87
C MET A 69 7.07 4.11 7.76
N ALA A 70 7.80 3.01 7.61
CA ALA A 70 8.81 2.89 6.56
C ALA A 70 8.15 2.81 5.16
N CYS A 71 7.08 2.04 5.04
CA CYS A 71 6.27 1.96 3.82
C CYS A 71 5.59 3.30 3.50
N PHE A 72 4.99 3.95 4.51
CA PHE A 72 4.39 5.28 4.38
C PHE A 72 5.39 6.33 3.88
N ASN A 73 6.60 6.37 4.43
CA ASN A 73 7.65 7.27 3.97
C ASN A 73 8.09 6.96 2.54
N PHE A 74 8.15 5.67 2.18
CA PHE A 74 8.41 5.25 0.81
C PHE A 74 7.31 5.73 -0.15
N LEU A 75 6.03 5.55 0.20
CA LEU A 75 4.88 6.04 -0.58
C LEU A 75 4.95 7.55 -0.80
N LYS A 76 5.17 8.33 0.28
CA LYS A 76 5.27 9.79 0.18
C LYS A 76 6.38 10.22 -0.78
N LYS A 77 7.52 9.54 -0.77
CA LYS A 77 8.61 9.82 -1.72
C LYS A 77 8.25 9.41 -3.14
N ARG A 78 7.67 8.21 -3.32
CA ARG A 78 7.28 7.65 -4.62
C ARG A 78 6.26 8.53 -5.34
N PHE A 79 5.27 9.04 -4.60
CA PHE A 79 4.13 9.77 -5.16
C PHE A 79 4.16 11.28 -4.87
N LYS A 80 5.31 11.84 -4.43
CA LYS A 80 5.45 13.27 -4.10
C LYS A 80 4.95 14.24 -5.19
N LYS A 81 5.04 13.84 -6.47
CA LYS A 81 4.63 14.66 -7.63
C LYS A 81 3.22 14.32 -8.15
N LYS A 82 2.42 13.57 -7.40
CA LYS A 82 1.10 13.08 -7.81
C LYS A 82 0.00 13.73 -6.99
N ASN A 83 -0.64 14.75 -7.56
CA ASN A 83 -1.69 15.49 -6.87
C ASN A 83 -2.99 14.68 -6.72
N ASN A 84 -3.19 13.66 -7.55
CA ASN A 84 -4.33 12.74 -7.49
C ASN A 84 -4.16 11.64 -6.43
N ILE A 85 -3.05 11.61 -5.68
CA ILE A 85 -2.78 10.56 -4.68
C ILE A 85 -2.61 11.19 -3.30
N LYS A 86 -3.49 10.84 -2.37
CA LYS A 86 -3.40 11.21 -0.95
C LYS A 86 -2.93 9.99 -0.15
N ILE A 87 -2.07 10.20 0.86
CA ILE A 87 -1.47 9.12 1.64
C ILE A 87 -1.62 9.43 3.12
N TYR A 88 -2.16 8.49 3.88
CA TYR A 88 -2.38 8.62 5.31
C TYR A 88 -1.70 7.46 6.07
N ASN A 89 -1.11 7.77 7.22
CA ASN A 89 -0.47 6.79 8.10
C ASN A 89 -1.44 6.26 9.15
N TYR A 90 -2.42 5.47 8.69
CA TYR A 90 -3.36 4.75 9.54
C TYR A 90 -3.51 3.32 9.04
N ALA A 91 -3.74 2.40 9.97
CA ALA A 91 -4.35 1.12 9.64
C ALA A 91 -5.87 1.31 9.56
N ILE A 92 -6.55 0.52 8.73
CA ILE A 92 -8.01 0.46 8.76
C ILE A 92 -8.42 -0.76 9.57
N SER A 93 -9.31 -0.55 10.54
CA SER A 93 -9.79 -1.56 11.48
C SER A 93 -11.31 -1.43 11.67
N ASN A 94 -11.87 -2.20 12.61
CA ASN A 94 -13.24 -2.06 13.11
C ASN A 94 -13.34 -1.11 14.33
N GLU A 95 -12.27 -0.37 14.62
CA GLU A 95 -12.20 0.60 15.71
C GLU A 95 -11.10 1.65 15.47
N THR A 96 -11.26 2.81 16.10
CA THR A 96 -10.27 3.90 16.11
C THR A 96 -9.49 3.85 17.42
N ASP A 97 -8.27 3.28 17.38
CA ASP A 97 -7.40 3.11 18.53
C ASP A 97 -5.91 3.04 18.12
N ASN A 98 -5.03 2.66 19.04
CA ASN A 98 -3.62 2.34 18.81
C ASN A 98 -3.42 0.84 18.95
N LEU A 99 -3.35 0.13 17.82
CA LEU A 99 -3.18 -1.33 17.79
C LEU A 99 -1.74 -1.73 17.47
N LYS A 100 -1.40 -2.98 17.82
CA LYS A 100 -0.14 -3.59 17.42
C LYS A 100 -0.24 -4.06 15.97
N LEU A 101 0.65 -3.54 15.13
CA LEU A 101 0.97 -4.15 13.85
C LEU A 101 2.14 -5.11 14.06
N PHE A 102 1.83 -6.40 14.12
CA PHE A 102 2.83 -7.45 14.22
C PHE A 102 3.58 -7.56 12.90
N LEU A 103 4.91 -7.56 12.97
CA LEU A 103 5.78 -7.69 11.81
C LEU A 103 6.11 -9.17 11.57
N HIS A 104 6.59 -9.46 10.36
CA HIS A 104 7.00 -10.80 10.02
C HIS A 104 8.11 -11.30 10.94
N ARG A 105 8.07 -12.57 11.35
CA ARG A 105 9.09 -13.18 12.23
C ARG A 105 10.53 -13.15 11.70
N ARG A 106 10.71 -12.99 10.39
CA ARG A 106 12.04 -12.85 9.75
C ARG A 106 12.48 -11.40 9.55
N ALA A 107 11.63 -10.41 9.84
CA ALA A 107 12.00 -9.01 9.76
C ALA A 107 13.03 -8.72 10.85
N LYS A 108 14.25 -8.35 10.45
CA LYS A 108 15.33 -8.05 11.41
C LYS A 108 15.20 -6.67 12.04
N LYS A 109 14.48 -5.77 11.36
CA LYS A 109 14.26 -4.37 11.75
C LYS A 109 12.82 -3.98 11.46
N LYS A 110 12.33 -2.95 12.14
CA LYS A 110 10.95 -2.45 11.97
C LYS A 110 10.73 -1.82 10.59
N GLU A 111 11.82 -1.34 9.98
CA GLU A 111 11.86 -0.69 8.67
C GLU A 111 12.14 -1.68 7.52
N ASP A 112 12.12 -2.99 7.79
CA ASP A 112 12.43 -4.01 6.80
C ASP A 112 11.32 -4.14 5.74
N LEU A 113 11.51 -3.44 4.63
CA LEU A 113 10.59 -3.45 3.48
C LEU A 113 10.51 -4.81 2.78
N GLN A 114 11.45 -5.74 3.02
CA GLN A 114 11.40 -7.06 2.38
C GLN A 114 10.20 -7.87 2.85
N TYR A 115 9.80 -7.69 4.11
CA TYR A 115 8.73 -8.47 4.74
C TYR A 115 7.52 -7.60 5.13
N SER A 116 7.44 -6.37 4.65
CA SER A 116 6.38 -5.43 5.01
C SER A 116 4.99 -5.92 4.60
N GLU A 117 4.87 -6.71 3.51
CA GLU A 117 3.61 -7.30 3.04
C GLU A 117 3.01 -8.30 4.04
N ALA A 118 3.82 -8.83 4.97
CA ALA A 118 3.38 -9.82 5.93
C ALA A 118 2.90 -9.22 7.26
N GLY A 119 2.96 -7.89 7.43
CA GLY A 119 2.43 -7.22 8.63
C GLY A 119 0.94 -7.52 8.87
N SER A 120 0.52 -7.57 10.13
CA SER A 120 -0.88 -7.82 10.47
C SER A 120 -1.29 -7.20 11.81
N LEU A 121 -2.53 -6.73 11.89
CA LEU A 121 -3.18 -6.39 13.17
C LEU A 121 -3.70 -7.64 13.88
N PHE A 122 -3.82 -8.76 13.16
CA PHE A 122 -4.31 -10.02 13.69
C PHE A 122 -3.15 -10.82 14.30
N ASP A 123 -3.28 -11.16 15.56
CA ASP A 123 -2.24 -11.81 16.36
C ASP A 123 -2.15 -13.33 16.15
N LYS A 124 -3.09 -13.96 15.43
CA LYS A 124 -3.09 -15.42 15.17
C LYS A 124 -2.56 -15.81 13.78
N LYS A 125 -1.66 -15.01 13.20
CA LYS A 125 -1.11 -15.27 11.86
C LYS A 125 0.21 -16.06 11.96
N ASP A 126 0.37 -17.13 11.19
CA ASP A 126 1.52 -18.05 11.31
C ASP A 126 2.91 -17.44 11.09
N ASN A 127 2.98 -16.31 10.38
CA ASN A 127 4.24 -15.71 9.95
C ASN A 127 4.59 -14.39 10.66
N ILE A 128 3.86 -14.01 11.71
CA ILE A 128 4.17 -12.84 12.52
C ILE A 128 5.06 -13.18 13.71
N SER A 129 5.62 -12.15 14.35
CA SER A 129 6.31 -12.26 15.65
C SER A 129 5.55 -11.43 16.67
N HIS A 130 5.24 -12.04 17.82
CA HIS A 130 4.61 -11.35 18.95
C HIS A 130 5.57 -10.38 19.66
N ASP A 131 6.88 -10.59 19.50
CA ASP A 131 7.92 -9.73 20.07
C ASP A 131 8.33 -8.58 19.14
N ASN A 132 8.06 -8.71 17.83
CA ASN A 132 8.39 -7.71 16.84
C ASN A 132 7.14 -7.04 16.29
N PHE A 133 6.73 -5.95 16.93
CA PHE A 133 5.58 -5.14 16.52
C PHE A 133 5.89 -3.64 16.55
N VAL A 134 5.04 -2.88 15.87
CA VAL A 134 4.95 -1.42 15.98
C VAL A 134 3.53 -1.03 16.37
N THR A 135 3.39 -0.02 17.22
CA THR A 135 2.09 0.56 17.52
C THR A 135 1.69 1.49 16.39
N VAL A 136 0.47 1.32 15.87
CA VAL A 136 -0.06 2.10 14.75
C VAL A 136 -1.43 2.63 15.12
N LYS A 137 -1.73 3.85 14.64
CA LYS A 137 -3.08 4.41 14.76
C LYS A 137 -4.01 3.69 13.79
N THR A 138 -5.22 3.37 14.23
CA THR A 138 -6.26 2.80 13.40
C THR A 138 -7.40 3.78 13.19
N LEU A 139 -8.11 3.61 12.09
CA LEU A 139 -9.39 4.28 11.82
C LEU A 139 -10.46 3.21 11.59
N ASP A 140 -11.63 3.43 12.17
CA ASP A 140 -12.80 2.60 11.91
C ASP A 140 -13.20 2.71 10.43
N ILE A 141 -13.39 1.55 9.78
CA ILE A 141 -13.79 1.48 8.38
C ILE A 141 -15.16 2.13 8.12
N LYS A 142 -16.10 2.08 9.07
CA LYS A 142 -17.41 2.74 8.97
C LYS A 142 -17.24 4.26 8.98
N ASP A 143 -16.43 4.80 9.88
CA ASP A 143 -16.11 6.23 9.93
C ASP A 143 -15.46 6.70 8.62
N LEU A 144 -14.53 5.89 8.09
CA LEU A 144 -13.91 6.14 6.80
C LEU A 144 -14.94 6.17 5.67
N LEU A 145 -15.81 5.17 5.56
CA LEU A 145 -16.79 5.06 4.47
C LEU A 145 -17.88 6.14 4.56
N ASN A 146 -18.23 6.61 5.76
CA ASN A 146 -19.19 7.69 5.95
C ASN A 146 -18.69 9.03 5.38
N ASN A 147 -17.38 9.24 5.20
CA ASN A 147 -16.84 10.43 4.55
C ASN A 147 -17.09 10.48 3.02
N PHE A 148 -17.62 9.40 2.44
CA PHE A 148 -17.87 9.27 1.00
C PHE A 148 -19.34 9.01 0.65
N LYS A 149 -20.24 9.11 1.64
CA LYS A 149 -21.69 9.04 1.44
C LYS A 149 -22.29 10.40 1.17
#